data_AF-A0A2D0IUA2-F1
#
_entry.id   AF-A0A2D0IUA2-F1
#
_cell.length_a   1.000
_cell.length_b   1.000
_cell.length_c   1.000
_cell.angle_alpha   90.00
_cell.angle_beta   90.00
_cell.angle_gamma   90.00
#
_symmetry.space_group_name_H-M   'P 1'
#
loop_
_entity.id
_entity.type
_entity.pdbx_description
1 polymer ?
#
loop_
_entity_poly.entity_id
_entity_poly.type
_entity_poly.pdbx_seq_one_letter_code
_entity_poly.pdbx_strand_id
1 'polypeptide(L)' 'MEQHHQPFEEIKRIDESGIEFWSARELSKLLEY' A
#
# COMPACT_ATOMS: atom_id res chain seq x y z
N MET A 1 -5.34 -22.25 3.53
CA MET A 1 -5.76 -20.90 3.93
C MET A 1 -4.78 -19.96 3.25
N GLU A 2 -5.19 -19.34 2.16
CA GLU A 2 -4.34 -18.45 1.37
C GLU A 2 -4.07 -17.18 2.19
N GLN A 3 -3.05 -17.22 3.05
CA GLN A 3 -2.51 -16.03 3.70
C GLN A 3 -1.75 -15.22 2.65
N HIS A 4 -2.49 -14.64 1.71
CA HIS A 4 -2.00 -13.53 0.91
C HIS A 4 -1.94 -12.33 1.87
N HIS A 5 -0.80 -12.16 2.53
CA HIS A 5 -0.43 -10.90 3.16
C HIS A 5 -0.68 -9.82 2.11
N GLN A 6 -1.70 -8.99 2.29
CA GLN A 6 -2.09 -7.97 1.32
C GLN A 6 -1.14 -6.79 1.48
N PRO A 7 -0.01 -6.77 0.76
CA PRO A 7 1.09 -5.88 1.10
C PRO A 7 0.75 -4.42 0.76
N PHE A 8 -0.23 -4.22 -0.12
CA PHE A 8 -0.80 -2.92 -0.47
C PHE A 8 -1.65 -2.32 0.66
N GLU A 9 -2.34 -3.13 1.46
CA GLU A 9 -3.15 -2.64 2.58
C GLU A 9 -2.26 -2.19 3.74
N GLU A 10 -1.10 -2.83 3.93
CA GLU A 10 -0.13 -2.48 4.96
C GLU A 10 0.52 -1.10 4.74
N ILE A 11 0.65 -0.66 3.49
CA ILE A 11 1.23 0.64 3.12
C ILE A 11 0.17 1.68 2.73
N LYS A 12 -1.11 1.38 2.95
CA LYS A 12 -2.21 2.28 2.65
C LYS A 12 -2.19 3.48 3.61
N ARG A 13 -2.28 4.69 3.04
CA ARG A 13 -2.31 5.94 3.80
C ARG A 13 -3.62 6.66 3.56
N ILE A 14 -4.06 7.42 4.57
CA ILE A 14 -5.27 8.23 4.50
C ILE A 14 -4.86 9.68 4.77
N ASP A 15 -5.25 10.57 3.87
CA ASP A 15 -5.03 12.00 4.01
C ASP A 15 -6.06 12.64 4.98
N GLU A 16 -5.86 13.88 5.38
CA GLU A 16 -6.77 14.64 6.25
C GLU A 16 -8.20 14.74 5.68
N SER A 17 -8.33 14.62 4.35
CA SER A 17 -9.63 14.59 3.65
C SER A 17 -10.29 13.20 3.62
N GLY A 18 -9.68 12.18 4.22
CA GLY A 18 -10.18 10.80 4.19
C GLY A 18 -9.89 10.05 2.89
N ILE A 19 -9.00 10.56 2.05
CA ILE A 19 -8.65 9.96 0.76
C ILE A 19 -7.57 8.90 0.96
N GLU A 20 -7.81 7.70 0.46
CA GLU A 20 -6.82 6.62 0.43
C GLU A 20 -5.78 6.86 -0.66
N PHE A 21 -4.50 6.81 -0.29
CA PHE A 21 -3.39 6.93 -1.23
C PHE A 21 -2.21 6.06 -0.82
N TRP A 22 -1.32 5.83 -1.78
CA TRP A 22 -0.09 5.05 -1.59
C TRP A 22 1.11 5.88 -2.01
N SER A 23 2.20 5.78 -1.25
CA SER A 23 3.43 6.45 -1.64
C SER A 23 4.10 5.73 -2.81
N ALA A 24 4.52 6.46 -3.83
CA ALA A 24 5.18 5.87 -5.01
C ALA A 24 6.45 5.08 -4.65
N ARG A 25 7.15 5.48 -3.57
CA ARG A 25 8.34 4.77 -3.07
C ARG A 25 7.99 3.42 -2.46
N GLU A 26 6.89 3.32 -1.71
CA GLU A 26 6.44 2.05 -1.13
C GLU A 26 5.87 1.13 -2.20
N LEU A 27 5.12 1.68 -3.16
CA LEU A 27 4.67 0.94 -4.34
C LEU A 27 5.84 0.38 -5.16
N SER A 28 6.89 1.18 -5.40
CA SER A 28 8.07 0.73 -6.16
C SER A 28 8.80 -0.43 -5.49
N LYS A 29 8.93 -0.41 -4.15
CA LYS A 29 9.51 -1.54 -3.40
C LYS A 29 8.67 -2.79 -3.50
N LEU A 30 7.34 -2.63 -3.50
CA LEU A 30 6.40 -3.74 -3.55
C LEU A 30 6.27 -4.34 -4.95
N LEU A 31 6.40 -3.52 -5.98
CA LEU A 31 6.36 -3.93 -7.38
C LEU A 31 7.70 -4.50 -7.87
N GLU A 32 8.73 -4.52 -7.02
CA GLU A 32 10.07 -5.04 -7.31
C GLU A 32 10.68 -4.47 -8.60
N TYR A 33 10.35 -3.22 -8.93
CA TYR A 33 10.78 -2.54 -10.16
C TYR A 33 12.18 -1.94 -10.05
#